data_AF-I9P690-F1
#
_entry.id   AF-I9P690-F1
#
_cell.length_a   1.000
_cell.length_b   1.000
_cell.length_c   1.000
_cell.angle_alpha   90.00
_cell.angle_beta   90.00
_cell.angle_gamma   90.00
#
_symmetry.space_group_name_H-M   'P 1'
#
loop_
_entity.id
_entity.type
_entity.pdbx_description
1 polymer ?
#
loop_
_entity_poly.entity_id
_entity_poly.type
_entity_poly.pdbx_seq_one_letter_code
_entity_poly.pdbx_strand_id
1 'polypeptide(L)' 'MLLVPVVWLMVAVGVYIAALRSGMAALRWAVAAIFTGPLLLPLFNSHKRLLLRRARGRNAGLFRP' A
#
# COMPACT_ATOMS: atom_id res chain seq x y z
N MET A 1 8.20 -22.24 -15.63
CA MET A 1 6.96 -22.41 -14.84
C MET A 1 7.05 -21.80 -13.43
N LEU A 2 8.24 -21.71 -12.82
CA LEU A 2 8.46 -21.11 -11.49
C LEU A 2 8.49 -19.56 -11.45
N LEU A 3 8.58 -18.89 -12.60
CA LEU A 3 8.65 -17.42 -12.66
C LEU A 3 7.43 -16.72 -12.06
N VAL A 4 6.23 -17.23 -12.36
CA VAL A 4 4.96 -16.65 -11.88
C VAL A 4 4.87 -16.63 -10.35
N PRO A 5 5.07 -17.75 -9.63
CA PRO A 5 5.01 -17.73 -8.17
C PRO A 5 6.14 -16.91 -7.54
N VAL A 6 7.34 -16.89 -8.14
CA VAL A 6 8.46 -16.07 -7.65
C VAL A 6 8.14 -14.58 -7.76
N VAL A 7 7.57 -14.13 -8.88
CA VAL A 7 7.16 -12.73 -9.06
C VAL A 7 6.06 -12.36 -8.07
N TRP A 8 5.09 -13.26 -7.83
CA TRP A 8 4.05 -13.03 -6.83
C TRP A 8 4.59 -12.91 -5.41
N LEU A 9 5.54 -13.77 -5.02
CA LEU A 9 6.22 -13.68 -3.73
C LEU A 9 6.99 -12.36 -3.59
N MET A 10 7.74 -11.95 -4.61
CA MET A 10 8.47 -10.68 -4.62
C MET A 10 7.53 -9.48 -4.46
N VAL A 11 6.40 -9.49 -5.17
CA VAL A 11 5.37 -8.45 -5.05
C VAL A 11 4.74 -8.45 -3.65
N ALA A 12 4.40 -9.62 -3.11
CA ALA A 12 3.81 -9.73 -1.77
C ALA A 12 4.76 -9.21 -0.68
N VAL A 13 6.05 -9.57 -0.75
CA VAL A 13 7.10 -9.09 0.17
C VAL A 13 7.31 -7.58 0.01
N GLY A 14 7.37 -7.08 -1.23
CA GLY A 14 7.50 -5.65 -1.50
C GLY A 14 6.33 -4.83 -0.93
N VAL A 15 5.10 -5.32 -1.13
CA VAL A 15 3.88 -4.70 -0.58
C VAL A 15 3.87 -4.78 0.95
N TYR A 16 4.30 -5.89 1.54
CA TYR A 16 4.38 -6.06 3.00
C TYR A 16 5.34 -5.03 3.63
N ILE A 17 6.56 -4.89 3.08
CA ILE A 17 7.56 -3.92 3.56
C ILE A 17 7.06 -2.49 3.35
N ALA A 18 6.47 -2.19 2.19
CA ALA A 18 5.91 -0.87 1.92
C ALA A 18 4.76 -0.53 2.89
N ALA A 19 3.91 -1.51 3.22
CA ALA A 19 2.80 -1.36 4.15
C ALA A 19 3.30 -1.10 5.58
N LEU A 20 4.28 -1.89 6.06
CA LEU A 20 4.95 -1.67 7.34
C LEU A 20 5.52 -0.25 7.43
N ARG A 21 6.28 0.18 6.43
CA ARG A 21 6.90 1.52 6.39
C ARG A 21 5.85 2.64 6.40
N SER A 22 4.68 2.40 5.84
CA SER A 22 3.59 3.39 5.79
C SER A 22 2.66 3.41 7.00
N GLY A 23 2.90 2.55 8.01
CA GLY A 23 2.01 2.42 9.17
C GLY A 23 0.63 1.83 8.82
N MET A 24 0.53 1.10 7.71
CA MET A 24 -0.69 0.42 7.29
C MET A 24 -0.68 -1.03 7.79
N ALA A 25 -1.86 -1.66 7.88
CA ALA A 25 -2.00 -3.06 8.30
C ALA A 25 -1.32 -4.02 7.30
N ALA A 26 -0.03 -4.28 7.51
CA ALA A 26 0.84 -4.95 6.53
C ALA A 26 0.37 -6.36 6.16
N LEU A 27 -0.16 -7.11 7.13
CA LEU A 27 -0.70 -8.45 6.90
C LEU A 27 -1.89 -8.42 5.91
N ARG A 28 -2.81 -7.46 6.05
CA ARG A 28 -3.96 -7.29 5.15
C ARG A 28 -3.52 -6.98 3.72
N TRP A 29 -2.52 -6.11 3.58
CA TRP A 29 -2.01 -5.71 2.26
C TRP A 29 -1.16 -6.81 1.61
N ALA A 30 -0.42 -7.59 2.38
CA ALA A 30 0.32 -8.75 1.87
C ALA A 30 -0.61 -9.87 1.38
N VAL A 31 -1.66 -10.21 2.16
CA VAL A 31 -2.67 -11.19 1.73
C VAL A 31 -3.36 -10.70 0.45
N ALA A 32 -3.77 -9.43 0.40
CA ALA A 32 -4.34 -8.86 -0.81
C ALA A 32 -3.37 -8.89 -2.00
N ALA A 33 -2.06 -8.72 -1.79
CA ALA A 33 -1.06 -8.77 -2.85
C ALA A 33 -0.82 -10.20 -3.36
N ILE A 34 -1.01 -11.20 -2.51
CA ILE A 34 -1.01 -12.61 -2.91
C ILE A 34 -2.20 -12.89 -3.81
N PHE A 35 -3.42 -12.46 -3.47
CA PHE A 35 -4.61 -12.74 -4.29
C PHE A 35 -4.70 -11.90 -5.57
N THR A 36 -4.31 -10.62 -5.50
CA THR A 36 -4.50 -9.66 -6.60
C THR A 36 -3.22 -9.43 -7.40
N GLY A 37 -2.05 -9.79 -6.86
CA GLY A 37 -0.76 -9.60 -7.52
C GLY A 37 -0.35 -8.13 -7.69
N PRO A 38 0.38 -7.78 -8.76
CA PRO A 38 0.93 -6.44 -8.98
C PRO A 38 -0.14 -5.36 -9.17
N LEU A 39 -1.37 -5.75 -9.52
CA LEU A 39 -2.52 -4.84 -9.63
C LEU A 39 -2.89 -4.18 -8.29
N LEU A 40 -2.42 -4.71 -7.15
CA LEU A 40 -2.64 -4.08 -5.85
C LEU A 40 -1.75 -2.84 -5.62
N LEU A 41 -0.65 -2.68 -6.36
CA LEU A 41 0.28 -1.56 -6.21
C LEU A 41 -0.37 -0.17 -6.39
N PRO A 42 -1.17 0.10 -7.44
CA PRO A 42 -1.86 1.39 -7.58
C PRO A 42 -2.85 1.66 -6.44
N LEU A 43 -3.56 0.63 -5.97
CA LEU A 43 -4.50 0.74 -4.86
C LEU A 43 -3.77 1.04 -3.54
N PHE A 44 -2.67 0.33 -3.29
CA PHE A 44 -1.80 0.52 -2.14
C PHE A 44 -1.23 1.94 -2.10
N ASN A 45 -0.72 2.45 -3.23
CA ASN A 45 -0.19 3.82 -3.33
C ASN A 45 -1.29 4.88 -3.08
N SER A 46 -2.50 4.64 -3.57
CA SER A 46 -3.64 5.52 -3.32
C SER A 46 -4.01 5.57 -1.84
N HIS A 47 -4.06 4.40 -1.19
CA HIS A 47 -4.35 4.32 0.25
C HIS A 47 -3.24 4.93 1.10
N LYS A 48 -1.97 4.69 0.76
CA LYS A 48 -0.80 5.34 1.37
C LYS A 48 -0.93 6.86 1.30
N ARG A 49 -1.28 7.39 0.12
CA ARG A 49 -1.46 8.84 -0.07
C ARG A 49 -2.62 9.38 0.75
N LEU A 50 -3.73 8.66 0.84
CA LEU A 50 -4.86 9.02 1.69
C LEU A 50 -4.47 9.01 3.18
N LEU A 51 -3.72 8.00 3.63
CA LEU A 51 -3.25 7.88 5.00
C LEU A 51 -2.31 9.04 5.35
N LEU A 52 -1.36 9.37 4.47
CA LEU A 52 -0.45 10.52 4.63
C LEU A 52 -1.22 11.85 4.66
N ARG A 53 -2.25 12.01 3.82
CA ARG A 53 -3.14 13.19 3.83
C ARG A 53 -3.95 13.28 5.12
N ARG A 54 -4.47 12.15 5.61
CA ARG A 54 -5.19 12.07 6.90
C ARG A 54 -4.27 12.36 8.08
N ALA A 55 -3.06 11.81 8.09
CA ALA A 55 -2.06 12.02 9.14
C ALA A 55 -1.52 13.45 9.16
N ARG A 56 -1.35 14.09 7.99
CA ARG A 56 -1.06 15.53 7.91
C ARG A 56 -2.20 16.41 8.41
N GLY A 57 -3.38 15.84 8.59
CA GLY A 57 -4.50 16.49 9.22
C GLY A 57 -5.24 17.48 8.32
N ARG A 58 -6.45 17.75 8.80
CA ARG A 58 -7.46 18.75 8.49
C ARG A 58 -6.95 20.21 8.39
N ASN A 59 -5.69 20.45 8.00
CA ASN A 59 -5.10 21.79 7.83
C ASN A 59 -4.96 22.20 6.35
N ALA A 60 -5.17 21.29 5.40
CA ALA A 60 -5.25 21.66 3.98
C ALA A 60 -6.56 22.42 3.62
N GLY A 61 -7.48 22.54 4.58
CA GLY A 61 -8.71 23.31 4.48
C GLY A 61 -8.79 24.48 5.45
N LEU A 62 -7.67 24.92 6.07
CA LEU A 62 -7.64 26.26 6.66
C LEU A 62 -7.49 27.26 5.51
N PHE A 63 -8.59 27.44 4.77
CA PHE A 63 -8.82 28.64 3.98
C PHE A 63 -8.79 29.78 4.99
N ARG A 64 -7.62 30.40 5.17
CA ARG A 64 -7.51 31.68 5.83
C ARG A 64 -7.94 32.71 4.78
N PRO A 65 -9.08 33.40 4.95
CA PRO A 65 -9.43 34.52 4.09
C PRO A 65 -8.38 35.62 4.16
#